data_AF-A0A367JGK1-F1
#
_entry.id   AF-A0A367JGK1-F1
#
_cell.length_a   1.000
_cell.length_b   1.000
_cell.length_c   1.000
_cell.angle_alpha   90.00
_cell.angle_beta   90.00
_cell.angle_gamma   90.00
#
_symmetry.space_group_name_H-M   'P 1'
#
loop_
_entity.id
_entity.type
_entity.pdbx_description
1 polymer ?
#
loop_
_entity_poly.entity_id
_entity_poly.type
_entity_poly.pdbx_seq_one_letter_code
_entity_poly.pdbx_strand_id
1 'polypeptide(L)'
;MFWLDSDSSDFDIAHSRTASDCSTSKLHNSTTDSNDPYSHYKQPKKKFISKEPYRVNSYLPYSNHYRNPKQPFTSFTYIEDELPRASTTLGIGSLLYDNLPDHPIHPPPIHSVNDQKEMLSELPKKKKQKHICCGLGYRSIALITFLCLSVIAIIWYFVWPRVPGMSLSSASDDTSILVVTNSTINSITMQWNLTLTADNTENWVPTRFHSIDLVLYDHSTSVVFGNGSSKPFVLAAKKKSQIVIPVQLHYETDTLDDATFQDLYNTCGVQVSSSSPSDNTQDLLNVTIHVAYHMVGISWTPTTSINIQGLSCPTS
;
A
#
# COMPACT_ATOMS: atom_id res chain seq x y z
N MET A 1 -14.24 51.67 44.09
CA MET A 1 -15.56 51.39 44.69
C MET A 1 -15.88 49.95 44.33
N PHE A 2 -15.79 49.08 45.36
CA PHE A 2 -16.22 47.68 45.56
C PHE A 2 -16.55 46.79 44.32
N TRP A 3 -16.12 45.53 44.20
CA TRP A 3 -16.12 44.45 45.19
C TRP A 3 -14.99 43.43 44.96
N LEU A 4 -14.41 42.96 46.07
CA LEU A 4 -13.62 41.74 46.20
C LEU A 4 -14.58 40.65 46.67
N ASP A 5 -14.58 39.47 46.05
CA ASP A 5 -15.11 38.25 46.66
C ASP A 5 -14.01 37.21 46.80
N SER A 6 -13.78 36.86 48.06
CA SER A 6 -12.94 35.78 48.57
C SER A 6 -13.85 34.59 48.88
N ASP A 7 -13.44 33.39 48.47
CA ASP A 7 -13.78 32.10 49.10
C ASP A 7 -12.74 31.09 48.55
N SER A 8 -11.80 30.50 49.29
CA SER A 8 -11.78 29.80 50.58
C SER A 8 -12.59 28.50 50.62
N SER A 9 -11.94 27.39 50.26
CA SER A 9 -11.92 26.10 50.98
C SER A 9 -11.12 25.07 50.15
N ASP A 10 -9.94 24.65 50.61
CA ASP A 10 -9.73 23.50 51.48
C ASP A 10 -10.42 22.22 51.00
N PHE A 11 -9.69 21.41 50.24
CA PHE A 11 -9.87 19.95 50.24
C PHE A 11 -8.51 19.27 50.33
N ASP A 12 -8.25 18.81 51.54
CA ASP A 12 -7.10 18.08 51.99
C ASP A 12 -7.31 16.56 51.79
N ILE A 13 -6.20 15.85 51.55
CA ILE A 13 -5.87 14.52 52.07
C ILE A 13 -6.40 13.24 51.34
N ALA A 14 -5.38 12.47 50.91
CA ALA A 14 -5.23 11.00 50.86
C ALA A 14 -5.75 10.22 49.64
N HIS A 15 -4.87 9.50 48.93
CA HIS A 15 -4.30 8.21 49.38
C HIS A 15 -3.24 7.69 48.40
N SER A 16 -2.05 7.38 48.93
CA SER A 16 -1.14 6.40 48.34
C SER A 16 -1.83 5.04 48.24
N ARG A 17 -1.82 4.42 47.06
CA ARG A 17 -1.92 2.96 46.91
C ARG A 17 -0.97 2.46 45.83
N THR A 18 0.15 1.96 46.32
CA THR A 18 0.99 0.92 45.71
C THR A 18 0.18 -0.39 45.62
N ALA A 19 0.18 -1.02 44.45
CA ALA A 19 0.01 -2.47 44.24
C ALA A 19 0.54 -2.75 42.81
N SER A 20 1.70 -3.37 42.60
CA SER A 20 1.99 -4.80 42.83
C SER A 20 1.12 -5.72 41.98
N ASP A 21 1.79 -6.33 40.99
CA ASP A 21 1.58 -7.68 40.45
C ASP A 21 0.24 -8.06 39.82
N CYS A 22 0.28 -8.45 38.54
CA CYS A 22 -0.20 -9.77 38.13
C CYS A 22 0.25 -10.13 36.70
N SER A 23 1.31 -10.95 36.66
CA SER A 23 1.53 -11.97 35.64
C SER A 23 0.29 -12.82 35.41
N THR A 24 -0.14 -13.02 34.16
CA THR A 24 -0.67 -14.33 33.73
C THR A 24 -0.21 -14.65 32.31
N SER A 25 0.92 -15.37 32.23
CA SER A 25 1.18 -16.26 31.10
C SER A 25 0.13 -17.36 31.11
N LYS A 26 -0.66 -17.51 30.04
CA LYS A 26 -1.40 -18.75 29.79
C LYS A 26 -0.87 -19.42 28.53
N LEU A 27 0.08 -20.32 28.78
CA LEU A 27 0.37 -21.47 27.93
C LEU A 27 -0.90 -22.33 27.84
N HIS A 28 -1.42 -22.50 26.63
CA HIS A 28 -2.52 -23.41 26.38
C HIS A 28 -1.96 -24.84 26.26
N ASN A 29 -1.94 -25.57 27.37
CA ASN A 29 -1.77 -27.02 27.35
C ASN A 29 -3.08 -27.65 26.86
N SER A 30 -2.99 -28.36 25.74
CA SER A 30 -4.05 -29.20 25.22
C SER A 30 -3.96 -30.56 25.89
N THR A 31 -4.90 -30.89 26.78
CA THR A 31 -5.26 -32.29 27.05
C THR A 31 -6.58 -32.38 27.80
N THR A 32 -7.36 -33.37 27.34
CA THR A 32 -8.40 -34.15 28.01
C THR A 32 -9.80 -33.58 28.20
N ASP A 33 -10.72 -34.29 27.54
CA ASP A 33 -12.07 -34.66 27.97
C ASP A 33 -13.10 -33.56 28.16
N SER A 34 -13.80 -33.29 27.05
CA SER A 34 -15.22 -32.93 27.14
C SER A 34 -16.02 -33.90 26.28
N ASN A 35 -16.66 -34.85 26.96
CA ASN A 35 -17.70 -35.71 26.39
C ASN A 35 -18.90 -34.84 26.02
N ASP A 36 -18.99 -34.46 24.75
CA ASP A 36 -20.20 -33.84 24.19
C ASP A 36 -21.17 -34.94 23.72
N PRO A 37 -22.33 -35.13 24.41
CA PRO A 37 -23.34 -36.12 24.06
C PRO A 37 -24.18 -35.76 22.83
N TYR A 38 -23.92 -34.65 22.12
CA TYR A 38 -24.67 -34.23 20.95
C TYR A 38 -23.94 -34.36 19.59
N SER A 39 -22.77 -35.02 19.53
CA SER A 39 -22.01 -35.19 18.27
C SER A 39 -22.53 -36.25 17.29
N HIS A 40 -23.82 -36.61 17.34
CA HIS A 40 -24.45 -37.53 16.39
C HIS A 40 -24.87 -36.85 15.08
N TYR A 41 -23.90 -36.41 14.28
CA TYR A 41 -24.12 -36.22 12.84
C TYR A 41 -23.35 -37.28 12.06
N LYS A 42 -24.08 -38.33 11.66
CA LYS A 42 -23.66 -39.34 10.69
C LYS A 42 -23.27 -38.66 9.38
N GLN A 43 -21.99 -38.45 9.14
CA GLN A 43 -21.49 -38.13 7.81
C GLN A 43 -21.46 -39.41 6.96
N PRO A 44 -22.02 -39.40 5.73
CA PRO A 44 -21.86 -40.52 4.81
C PRO A 44 -20.39 -40.61 4.37
N LYS A 45 -19.80 -41.80 4.55
CA LYS A 45 -18.45 -42.15 4.08
C LYS A 45 -18.35 -41.96 2.56
N LYS A 46 -17.91 -40.78 2.12
CA LYS A 46 -17.41 -40.58 0.75
C LYS A 46 -15.99 -41.14 0.69
N LYS A 47 -15.83 -42.28 0.01
CA LYS A 47 -14.54 -42.80 -0.43
C LYS A 47 -13.88 -41.72 -1.30
N PHE A 48 -12.86 -41.04 -0.77
CA PHE A 48 -11.95 -40.22 -1.57
C PHE A 48 -11.12 -41.15 -2.44
N ILE A 49 -11.57 -41.37 -3.67
CA ILE A 49 -10.69 -41.77 -4.76
C ILE A 49 -9.91 -40.51 -5.12
N SER A 50 -8.66 -40.44 -4.67
CA SER A 50 -7.68 -39.50 -5.20
C SER A 50 -7.45 -39.84 -6.67
N LYS A 51 -8.24 -39.24 -7.56
CA LYS A 51 -7.86 -39.07 -8.96
C LYS A 51 -7.22 -37.70 -9.07
N GLU A 52 -5.90 -37.72 -8.91
CA GLU A 52 -5.01 -36.66 -9.29
C GLU A 52 -5.36 -36.21 -10.73
N PRO A 53 -5.71 -34.93 -10.96
CA PRO A 53 -5.96 -34.46 -12.31
C PRO A 53 -4.63 -34.45 -13.07
N TYR A 54 -4.47 -35.45 -13.93
CA TYR A 54 -3.44 -35.53 -14.96
C TYR A 54 -3.44 -34.19 -15.72
N ARG A 55 -2.47 -33.32 -15.41
CA ARG A 55 -2.25 -32.05 -16.12
C ARG A 55 -1.74 -32.38 -17.51
N VAL A 56 -2.65 -32.56 -18.45
CA VAL A 56 -2.34 -32.66 -19.87
C VAL A 56 -2.29 -31.24 -20.42
N ASN A 57 -1.18 -30.91 -21.07
CA ASN A 57 -0.93 -29.71 -21.89
C ASN A 57 -0.10 -28.60 -21.23
N SER A 58 1.10 -28.92 -20.74
CA SER A 58 2.23 -27.98 -20.85
C SER A 58 2.92 -28.21 -22.21
N TYR A 59 2.62 -27.37 -23.20
CA TYR A 59 3.23 -27.41 -24.55
C TYR A 59 4.67 -26.86 -24.58
N LEU A 60 5.39 -26.92 -23.44
CA LEU A 60 6.78 -26.51 -23.36
C LEU A 60 7.64 -27.74 -23.02
N PRO A 61 8.54 -28.18 -23.91
CA PRO A 61 9.26 -29.46 -23.78
C PRO A 61 10.24 -29.59 -22.61
N TYR A 62 10.26 -28.65 -21.66
CA TYR A 62 11.23 -28.62 -20.55
C TYR A 62 10.63 -28.35 -19.14
N SER A 63 9.30 -28.38 -18.94
CA SER A 63 8.73 -27.99 -17.63
C SER A 63 8.53 -29.13 -16.60
N ASN A 64 9.13 -30.30 -16.80
CA ASN A 64 8.96 -31.47 -15.91
C ASN A 64 10.18 -31.73 -15.02
N HIS A 65 10.64 -30.69 -14.30
CA HIS A 65 11.63 -30.90 -13.23
C HIS A 65 10.89 -31.06 -11.89
N TYR A 66 10.81 -32.30 -11.41
CA TYR A 66 10.43 -32.58 -10.01
C TYR A 66 11.50 -31.96 -9.09
N ARG A 67 11.12 -30.94 -8.32
CA ARG A 67 12.02 -30.30 -7.36
C ARG A 67 12.30 -31.29 -6.23
N ASN A 68 13.57 -31.66 -6.05
CA ASN A 68 13.99 -32.60 -5.01
C ASN A 68 13.76 -31.96 -3.63
N PRO A 69 12.92 -32.55 -2.74
CA PRO A 69 12.57 -31.94 -1.46
C PRO A 69 13.73 -31.85 -0.45
N LYS A 70 14.89 -32.45 -0.76
CA LYS A 70 16.09 -32.39 0.09
C LYS A 70 17.11 -31.35 -0.39
N GLN A 71 16.83 -30.60 -1.45
CA GLN A 71 17.77 -29.60 -1.93
C GLN A 71 17.77 -28.39 -0.98
N PRO A 72 18.91 -28.04 -0.34
CA PRO A 72 18.99 -26.87 0.51
C PRO A 72 18.69 -25.61 -0.32
N PHE A 73 18.01 -24.65 0.29
CA PHE A 73 17.71 -23.35 -0.32
C PHE A 73 19.03 -22.67 -0.74
N THR A 74 19.36 -22.74 -2.03
CA THR A 74 20.42 -21.89 -2.58
C THR A 74 19.88 -20.47 -2.58
N SER A 75 20.60 -19.56 -1.92
CA SER A 75 20.31 -18.13 -1.86
C SER A 75 19.97 -17.60 -3.25
N PHE A 76 18.89 -16.83 -3.34
CA PHE A 76 18.49 -16.14 -4.55
C PHE A 76 19.68 -15.36 -5.12
N THR A 77 20.18 -15.79 -6.28
CA THR A 77 21.10 -15.00 -7.08
C THR A 77 20.32 -13.77 -7.54
N TYR A 78 20.51 -12.64 -6.85
CA TYR A 78 20.14 -11.35 -7.40
C TYR A 78 20.98 -11.17 -8.67
N ILE A 79 20.30 -11.02 -9.81
CA ILE A 79 20.93 -10.47 -11.00
C ILE A 79 21.14 -9.00 -10.65
N GLU A 80 22.37 -8.66 -10.29
CA GLU A 80 22.79 -7.26 -10.24
C GLU A 80 22.79 -6.75 -11.68
N ASP A 81 21.72 -6.04 -12.05
CA ASP A 81 21.72 -5.18 -13.23
C ASP A 81 22.66 -4.02 -12.92
N GLU A 82 23.96 -4.22 -13.16
CA GLU A 82 24.94 -3.14 -13.24
C GLU A 82 24.53 -2.19 -14.37
N LEU A 83 23.89 -1.07 -14.00
CA LEU A 83 23.62 0.05 -14.88
C LEU A 83 24.95 0.71 -15.30
N PRO A 84 25.33 0.68 -16.60
CA PRO A 84 26.46 1.49 -17.05
C PRO A 84 26.07 2.97 -17.00
N ARG A 85 26.98 3.77 -16.41
CA ARG A 85 26.94 5.24 -16.42
C ARG A 85 26.60 5.77 -17.82
N ALA A 86 25.55 6.59 -17.88
CA ALA A 86 25.13 7.32 -19.05
C ALA A 86 26.28 8.15 -19.63
N SER A 87 26.78 7.72 -20.79
CA SER A 87 27.50 8.58 -21.73
C SER A 87 26.46 9.07 -22.72
N THR A 88 26.14 10.35 -22.65
CA THR A 88 25.27 11.05 -23.59
C THR A 88 25.90 11.06 -24.98
N THR A 89 25.43 10.20 -25.88
CA THR A 89 25.57 10.39 -27.33
C THR A 89 24.38 9.80 -28.05
N LEU A 90 23.70 10.65 -28.83
CA LEU A 90 22.63 10.33 -29.77
C LEU A 90 22.83 8.97 -30.46
N GLY A 91 21.84 8.09 -30.34
CA GLY A 91 21.80 6.82 -31.06
C GLY A 91 20.41 6.24 -31.10
N ILE A 92 19.68 6.50 -32.18
CA ILE A 92 18.47 5.79 -32.59
C ILE A 92 18.87 4.33 -32.85
N GLY A 93 18.36 3.38 -32.06
CA GLY A 93 18.79 1.98 -32.12
C GLY A 93 17.63 1.01 -31.89
N SER A 94 16.89 0.73 -32.95
CA SER A 94 15.88 -0.32 -33.06
C SER A 94 16.54 -1.70 -32.94
N LEU A 95 16.23 -2.46 -31.88
CA LEU A 95 16.76 -3.80 -31.60
C LEU A 95 15.79 -4.91 -32.03
N LEU A 96 15.43 -4.94 -33.31
CA LEU A 96 14.88 -6.13 -33.96
C LEU A 96 15.72 -6.41 -35.21
N TYR A 97 16.85 -7.08 -35.00
CA TYR A 97 17.66 -7.66 -36.06
C TYR A 97 17.45 -9.18 -36.03
N ASP A 98 16.49 -9.64 -36.82
CA ASP A 98 16.31 -11.05 -37.16
C ASP A 98 17.47 -11.48 -38.07
N ASN A 99 18.34 -12.35 -37.54
CA ASN A 99 19.36 -13.05 -38.30
C ASN A 99 18.72 -14.21 -39.08
N LEU A 100 18.43 -14.02 -40.37
CA LEU A 100 18.24 -15.11 -41.32
C LEU A 100 19.59 -15.43 -41.99
N PRO A 101 20.11 -16.66 -41.92
CA PRO A 101 21.27 -17.03 -42.73
C PRO A 101 20.86 -17.29 -44.19
N ASP A 102 21.48 -16.52 -45.09
CA ASP A 102 21.55 -16.76 -46.53
C ASP A 102 22.19 -18.12 -46.81
N HIS A 103 21.46 -19.00 -47.48
CA HIS A 103 22.02 -20.14 -48.19
C HIS A 103 21.93 -19.89 -49.70
N PRO A 104 23.05 -19.77 -50.42
CA PRO A 104 23.03 -19.85 -51.87
C PRO A 104 23.10 -21.34 -52.27
N ILE A 105 22.51 -21.68 -53.43
CA ILE A 105 23.08 -22.53 -54.49
C ILE A 105 22.06 -23.45 -55.20
N HIS A 106 22.10 -23.35 -56.54
CA HIS A 106 21.73 -24.25 -57.65
C HIS A 106 20.29 -24.25 -58.24
N PRO A 107 20.16 -23.89 -59.54
CA PRO A 107 18.99 -24.24 -60.36
C PRO A 107 19.17 -25.62 -61.02
N PRO A 108 18.21 -26.54 -60.90
CA PRO A 108 18.15 -27.73 -61.76
C PRO A 108 17.29 -27.50 -63.02
N PRO A 109 17.45 -28.35 -64.05
CA PRO A 109 17.11 -28.03 -65.42
C PRO A 109 15.63 -28.22 -65.76
N ILE A 110 15.24 -27.49 -66.81
CA ILE A 110 13.99 -27.58 -67.55
C ILE A 110 13.79 -29.03 -68.04
N HIS A 111 12.77 -29.70 -67.53
CA HIS A 111 12.17 -30.87 -68.19
C HIS A 111 10.68 -30.63 -68.37
N SER A 112 10.29 -30.44 -69.63
CA SER A 112 8.92 -30.49 -70.12
C SER A 112 8.43 -31.94 -70.10
N VAL A 113 7.39 -32.23 -69.33
CA VAL A 113 6.56 -33.42 -69.52
C VAL A 113 5.10 -33.01 -69.39
N ASN A 114 4.43 -33.06 -70.54
CA ASN A 114 2.98 -33.10 -70.71
C ASN A 114 2.33 -34.14 -69.79
N ASP A 115 1.01 -33.99 -69.61
CA ASP A 115 0.10 -35.01 -69.10
C ASP A 115 0.24 -35.38 -67.62
N GLN A 116 -0.35 -34.55 -66.76
CA GLN A 116 -1.26 -35.05 -65.72
C GLN A 116 -2.47 -34.13 -65.59
N LYS A 117 -3.38 -34.32 -66.56
CA LYS A 117 -4.81 -34.13 -66.40
C LYS A 117 -5.30 -35.08 -65.28
N GLU A 118 -6.27 -34.64 -64.49
CA GLU A 118 -7.12 -35.51 -63.64
C GLU A 118 -6.45 -36.25 -62.47
N MET A 119 -6.16 -35.53 -61.37
CA MET A 119 -6.42 -36.07 -60.02
C MET A 119 -6.43 -34.96 -58.96
N LEU A 120 -7.22 -33.90 -59.20
CA LEU A 120 -7.64 -32.98 -58.14
C LEU A 120 -8.66 -33.73 -57.29
N SER A 121 -8.13 -34.53 -56.36
CA SER A 121 -8.86 -35.18 -55.29
C SER A 121 -9.79 -34.17 -54.65
N GLU A 122 -11.09 -34.38 -54.82
CA GLU A 122 -12.15 -33.65 -54.16
C GLU A 122 -11.90 -33.68 -52.65
N LEU A 123 -11.27 -32.64 -52.13
CA LEU A 123 -11.27 -32.39 -50.70
C LEU A 123 -12.74 -32.36 -50.28
N PRO A 124 -13.17 -33.23 -49.34
CA PRO A 124 -14.57 -33.35 -48.98
C PRO A 124 -15.05 -31.97 -48.55
N LYS A 125 -15.98 -31.40 -49.31
CA LYS A 125 -16.67 -30.15 -49.00
C LYS A 125 -17.30 -30.32 -47.63
N LYS A 126 -16.57 -29.95 -46.58
CA LYS A 126 -17.07 -29.89 -45.19
C LYS A 126 -18.27 -28.98 -45.25
N LYS A 127 -19.47 -29.58 -45.26
CA LYS A 127 -20.74 -28.89 -45.12
C LYS A 127 -20.58 -28.01 -43.89
N LYS A 128 -20.48 -26.70 -44.11
CA LYS A 128 -20.44 -25.71 -43.03
C LYS A 128 -21.75 -25.87 -42.29
N GLN A 129 -21.73 -26.70 -41.25
CA GLN A 129 -22.81 -26.88 -40.31
C GLN A 129 -22.98 -25.51 -39.69
N LYS A 130 -23.92 -24.73 -40.24
CA LYS A 130 -24.35 -23.47 -39.67
C LYS A 130 -24.99 -23.87 -38.35
N HIS A 131 -24.19 -23.96 -37.30
CA HIS A 131 -24.64 -24.01 -35.92
C HIS A 131 -25.30 -22.65 -35.64
N ILE A 132 -26.53 -22.50 -36.15
CA ILE A 132 -27.50 -21.50 -35.72
C ILE A 132 -27.94 -22.00 -34.34
N CYS A 133 -27.05 -21.86 -33.35
CA CYS A 133 -27.42 -22.12 -31.98
C CYS A 133 -28.01 -20.82 -31.45
N CYS A 134 -29.32 -20.88 -31.16
CA CYS A 134 -30.18 -19.82 -30.65
C CYS A 134 -30.56 -18.79 -31.72
N GLY A 135 -31.79 -18.86 -32.25
CA GLY A 135 -32.37 -17.96 -33.26
C GLY A 135 -32.54 -16.49 -32.83
N LEU A 136 -31.66 -15.95 -31.99
CA LEU A 136 -31.56 -14.52 -31.74
C LEU A 136 -30.93 -13.86 -32.97
N GLY A 137 -31.67 -12.94 -33.59
CA GLY A 137 -31.12 -12.12 -34.66
C GLY A 137 -29.88 -11.36 -34.18
N TYR A 138 -28.94 -11.10 -35.09
CA TYR A 138 -27.70 -10.36 -34.82
C TYR A 138 -27.95 -9.03 -34.08
N ARG A 139 -29.10 -8.39 -34.31
CA ARG A 139 -29.55 -7.17 -33.60
C ARG A 139 -29.78 -7.40 -32.11
N SER A 140 -30.37 -8.52 -31.72
CA SER A 140 -30.61 -8.86 -30.32
C SER A 140 -29.31 -9.16 -29.59
N ILE A 141 -28.35 -9.82 -30.24
CA ILE A 141 -27.02 -10.09 -29.66
C ILE A 141 -26.26 -8.77 -29.41
N ALA A 142 -26.31 -7.83 -30.36
CA ALA A 142 -25.70 -6.51 -30.18
C ALA A 142 -26.31 -5.73 -28.99
N LEU A 143 -27.65 -5.79 -28.83
CA LEU A 143 -28.33 -5.15 -27.71
C LEU A 143 -27.94 -5.79 -26.36
N ILE A 144 -27.94 -7.13 -26.28
CA ILE A 144 -27.58 -7.86 -25.05
C ILE A 144 -26.13 -7.57 -24.66
N THR A 145 -25.20 -7.57 -25.62
CA THR A 145 -23.79 -7.25 -25.35
C THR A 145 -23.62 -5.82 -24.87
N PHE A 146 -24.30 -4.84 -25.48
CA PHE A 146 -24.28 -3.45 -25.03
C PHE A 146 -24.84 -3.29 -23.60
N LEU A 147 -25.95 -3.96 -23.28
CA LEU A 147 -26.54 -3.96 -21.94
C LEU A 147 -25.60 -4.60 -20.92
N CYS A 148 -24.97 -5.72 -21.27
CA CYS A 148 -23.99 -6.39 -20.42
C CYS A 148 -22.79 -5.49 -20.11
N LEU A 149 -22.23 -4.83 -21.13
CA LEU A 149 -21.14 -3.86 -20.96
C LEU A 149 -21.56 -2.67 -20.09
N SER A 150 -22.78 -2.18 -20.25
CA SER A 150 -23.33 -1.10 -19.43
C SER A 150 -23.43 -1.52 -17.96
N VAL A 151 -23.92 -2.73 -17.67
CA VAL A 151 -23.99 -3.27 -16.30
C VAL A 151 -22.59 -3.46 -15.71
N ILE A 152 -21.64 -4.00 -16.49
CA ILE A 152 -20.25 -4.14 -16.06
C ILE A 152 -19.63 -2.78 -15.73
N ALA A 153 -19.85 -1.76 -16.56
CA ALA A 153 -19.34 -0.41 -16.31
C ALA A 153 -19.92 0.20 -15.03
N ILE A 154 -21.22 0.00 -14.76
CA ILE A 154 -21.85 0.44 -13.50
C ILE A 154 -21.24 -0.28 -12.31
N ILE A 155 -21.10 -1.61 -12.36
CA ILE A 155 -20.49 -2.40 -11.27
C ILE A 155 -19.05 -1.93 -11.05
N TRP A 156 -18.27 -1.75 -12.12
CA TRP A 156 -16.89 -1.27 -12.04
C TRP A 156 -16.80 0.09 -11.37
N TYR A 157 -17.70 1.02 -11.71
CA TYR A 157 -17.75 2.35 -11.09
C TYR A 157 -18.00 2.29 -9.56
N PHE A 158 -18.82 1.35 -9.09
CA PHE A 158 -19.07 1.16 -7.65
C PHE A 158 -17.98 0.37 -6.92
N VAL A 159 -17.31 -0.55 -7.62
CA VAL A 159 -16.24 -1.39 -7.06
C VAL A 159 -14.89 -0.68 -7.07
N TRP A 160 -14.71 0.33 -7.91
CA TRP A 160 -13.46 1.09 -7.99
C TRP A 160 -13.21 1.89 -6.71
N PRO A 161 -12.15 1.58 -5.95
CA PRO A 161 -11.85 2.29 -4.71
C PRO A 161 -11.43 3.73 -5.01
N ARG A 162 -12.07 4.68 -4.34
CA ARG A 162 -11.70 6.10 -4.33
C ARG A 162 -10.72 6.39 -3.21
N VAL A 163 -9.91 7.42 -3.40
CA VAL A 163 -9.02 7.92 -2.34
C VAL A 163 -9.87 8.51 -1.21
N PRO A 164 -9.76 8.01 0.03
CA PRO A 164 -10.48 8.59 1.15
C PRO A 164 -9.97 9.99 1.45
N GLY A 165 -10.84 10.89 1.90
CA GLY A 165 -10.41 12.18 2.43
C GLY A 165 -9.71 11.97 3.78
N MET A 166 -8.65 12.74 4.06
CA MET A 166 -7.99 12.68 5.36
C MET A 166 -7.95 14.06 6.01
N SER A 167 -8.16 14.08 7.33
CA SER A 167 -8.05 15.28 8.15
C SER A 167 -7.27 14.97 9.42
N LEU A 168 -6.39 15.88 9.83
CA LEU A 168 -5.69 15.76 11.11
C LEU A 168 -6.69 15.98 12.25
N SER A 169 -6.66 15.09 13.25
CA SER A 169 -7.52 15.18 14.44
C SER A 169 -6.73 15.70 15.63
N SER A 170 -5.55 15.12 15.88
CA SER A 170 -4.64 15.55 16.94
C SER A 170 -3.22 15.02 16.69
N ALA A 171 -2.24 15.62 17.36
CA ALA A 171 -0.88 15.11 17.47
C ALA A 171 -0.60 14.84 18.96
N SER A 172 -0.07 13.67 19.30
CA SER A 172 0.44 13.39 20.65
C SER A 172 1.91 13.01 20.61
N ASP A 173 2.60 13.19 21.74
CA ASP A 173 3.96 12.70 21.91
C ASP A 173 3.94 11.20 22.27
N ASP A 174 5.03 10.52 21.94
CA ASP A 174 5.35 9.16 22.40
C ASP A 174 6.67 9.13 23.18
N THR A 175 7.58 10.09 22.97
CA THR A 175 8.96 10.02 23.48
C THR A 175 9.55 11.38 23.81
N SER A 176 10.48 11.42 24.78
CA SER A 176 11.23 12.62 25.15
C SER A 176 11.89 13.31 23.95
N ILE A 177 11.64 14.61 23.81
CA ILE A 177 12.25 15.49 22.81
C ILE A 177 13.77 15.57 23.06
N LEU A 178 14.58 15.29 22.03
CA LEU A 178 16.04 15.45 22.08
C LEU A 178 16.44 16.64 21.20
N VAL A 179 16.81 17.74 21.84
CA VAL A 179 17.39 18.92 21.17
C VAL A 179 18.88 18.95 21.45
N VAL A 180 19.69 18.92 20.38
CA VAL A 180 21.15 19.03 20.47
C VAL A 180 21.58 20.29 19.74
N THR A 181 21.94 21.31 20.51
CA THR A 181 22.54 22.54 20.02
C THR A 181 24.03 22.54 20.34
N ASN A 182 24.87 22.43 19.31
CA ASN A 182 26.33 22.56 19.44
C ASN A 182 26.80 23.75 18.60
N SER A 183 27.97 24.28 18.93
CA SER A 183 28.64 25.39 18.21
C SER A 183 28.80 25.16 16.70
N THR A 184 28.77 23.91 16.24
CA THR A 184 28.97 23.54 14.84
C THR A 184 27.75 22.93 14.17
N ILE A 185 26.82 22.35 14.92
CA ILE A 185 25.68 21.58 14.39
C ILE A 185 24.48 21.80 15.29
N ASN A 186 23.36 22.15 14.68
CA ASN A 186 22.07 22.29 15.32
C ASN A 186 21.15 21.18 14.83
N SER A 187 20.68 20.33 15.73
CA SER A 187 19.77 19.25 15.39
C SER A 187 18.62 19.12 16.38
N ILE A 188 17.44 18.80 15.86
CA ILE A 188 16.24 18.53 16.63
C ILE A 188 15.73 17.15 16.20
N THR A 189 15.55 16.26 17.17
CA THR A 189 14.97 14.94 16.96
C THR A 189 13.80 14.72 17.91
N MET A 190 12.64 14.36 17.36
CA MET A 190 11.44 14.05 18.14
C MET A 190 10.58 13.01 17.40
N GLN A 191 9.66 12.38 18.12
CA GLN A 191 8.74 11.40 17.55
C GLN A 191 7.30 11.78 17.88
N TRP A 192 6.45 11.89 16.86
CA TRP A 192 5.05 12.24 17.01
C TRP A 192 4.15 11.07 16.64
N ASN A 193 3.03 10.94 17.35
CA ASN A 193 1.92 10.09 16.96
C ASN A 193 0.80 10.96 16.40
N LEU A 194 0.70 11.00 15.07
CA LEU A 194 -0.34 11.77 14.38
C LEU A 194 -1.62 10.95 14.31
N THR A 195 -2.69 11.46 14.94
CA THR A 195 -4.03 10.88 14.85
C THR A 195 -4.76 11.53 13.68
N LEU A 196 -4.93 10.79 12.60
CA LEU A 196 -5.67 11.20 11.40
C LEU A 196 -7.06 10.57 11.39
N THR A 197 -8.06 11.31 10.94
CA THR A 197 -9.37 10.77 10.61
C THR A 197 -9.42 10.52 9.11
N ALA A 198 -9.53 9.25 8.72
CA ALA A 198 -9.74 8.83 7.35
C ALA A 198 -11.25 8.70 7.06
N ASP A 199 -11.74 9.50 6.12
CA ASP A 199 -13.13 9.51 5.69
C ASP A 199 -13.33 8.58 4.47
N ASN A 200 -13.83 7.38 4.75
CA ASN A 200 -14.15 6.37 3.73
C ASN A 200 -15.67 6.35 3.39
N THR A 201 -16.39 7.45 3.62
CA THR A 201 -17.85 7.51 3.41
C THR A 201 -18.28 7.46 1.94
N GLU A 202 -17.41 7.83 1.01
CA GLU A 202 -17.71 7.72 -0.41
C GLU A 202 -17.59 6.29 -0.95
N ASN A 203 -16.69 5.49 -0.38
CA ASN A 203 -16.41 4.13 -0.83
C ASN A 203 -17.47 3.13 -0.38
N TRP A 204 -17.95 2.32 -1.33
CA TRP A 204 -18.93 1.25 -1.07
C TRP A 204 -18.29 -0.07 -0.65
N VAL A 205 -17.00 -0.23 -0.94
CA VAL A 205 -16.21 -1.43 -0.63
C VAL A 205 -15.15 -1.07 0.42
N PRO A 206 -14.80 -1.98 1.36
CA PRO A 206 -13.71 -1.75 2.28
C PRO A 206 -12.38 -1.55 1.54
N THR A 207 -11.65 -0.50 1.89
CA THR A 207 -10.39 -0.15 1.22
C THR A 207 -9.22 -0.71 2.04
N ARG A 208 -8.36 -1.49 1.40
CA ARG A 208 -7.17 -2.09 2.05
C ARG A 208 -5.92 -1.30 1.70
N PHE A 209 -5.23 -0.82 2.72
CA PHE A 209 -3.96 -0.10 2.59
C PHE A 209 -2.81 -1.03 3.01
N HIS A 210 -1.76 -1.04 2.19
CA HIS A 210 -0.49 -1.65 2.55
C HIS A 210 0.29 -0.73 3.51
N SER A 211 0.38 0.56 3.16
CA SER A 211 0.92 1.62 4.00
C SER A 211 0.33 2.95 3.60
N ILE A 212 0.42 3.92 4.51
CA ILE A 212 0.22 5.34 4.25
C ILE A 212 1.50 6.02 4.69
N ASP A 213 2.17 6.67 3.75
CA ASP A 213 3.41 7.36 4.00
C ASP A 213 3.13 8.86 4.13
N LEU A 214 3.67 9.47 5.18
CA LEU A 214 3.55 10.87 5.51
C LEU A 214 4.91 11.54 5.34
N VAL A 215 4.92 12.72 4.73
CA VAL A 215 6.08 13.61 4.68
C VAL A 215 5.63 14.99 5.15
N LEU A 216 6.29 15.51 6.18
CA LEU A 216 5.98 16.79 6.79
C LEU A 216 6.92 17.85 6.21
N TYR A 217 6.32 18.93 5.71
CA TYR A 217 6.99 20.10 5.19
C TYR A 217 6.67 21.29 6.07
N ASP A 218 7.68 22.10 6.34
CA ASP A 218 7.48 23.43 6.90
C ASP A 218 6.75 24.29 5.87
N HIS A 219 5.64 24.91 6.27
CA HIS A 219 4.82 25.69 5.34
C HIS A 219 5.55 26.94 4.82
N SER A 220 6.42 27.55 5.62
CA SER A 220 7.09 28.81 5.26
C SER A 220 8.21 28.58 4.23
N THR A 221 9.01 27.55 4.44
CA THR A 221 10.20 27.23 3.64
C THR A 221 10.00 26.11 2.62
N SER A 222 8.95 25.30 2.76
CA SER A 222 8.73 24.05 2.02
C SER A 222 9.88 23.03 2.18
N VAL A 223 10.57 23.05 3.32
CA VAL A 223 11.63 22.09 3.66
C VAL A 223 11.04 20.90 4.41
N VAL A 224 11.48 19.69 4.07
CA VAL A 224 11.07 18.46 4.76
C VAL A 224 11.78 18.36 6.10
N PHE A 225 11.03 18.15 7.18
CA PHE A 225 11.60 17.97 8.53
C PHE A 225 11.16 16.68 9.22
N GLY A 226 10.25 15.91 8.62
CA GLY A 226 9.78 14.67 9.22
C GLY A 226 9.11 13.73 8.22
N ASN A 227 9.12 12.45 8.56
CA ASN A 227 8.51 11.39 7.77
C ASN A 227 7.90 10.30 8.66
N GLY A 228 6.87 9.63 8.18
CA GLY A 228 6.21 8.55 8.91
C GLY A 228 5.56 7.56 7.96
N SER A 229 5.29 6.35 8.45
CA SER A 229 4.61 5.32 7.66
C SER A 229 3.67 4.51 8.54
N SER A 230 2.48 4.21 8.03
CA SER A 230 1.51 3.37 8.70
C SER A 230 1.77 1.88 8.45
N LYS A 231 1.37 1.04 9.40
CA LYS A 231 1.24 -0.41 9.17
C LYS A 231 0.09 -0.70 8.21
N PRO A 232 -0.01 -1.91 7.63
CA PRO A 232 -1.17 -2.31 6.82
C PRO A 232 -2.47 -2.29 7.63
N PHE A 233 -3.54 -1.75 7.06
CA PHE A 233 -4.86 -1.71 7.71
C PHE A 233 -6.00 -1.66 6.69
N VAL A 234 -7.24 -1.82 7.17
CA VAL A 234 -8.45 -1.82 6.34
C VAL A 234 -9.44 -0.78 6.85
N LEU A 235 -9.86 0.11 5.96
CA LEU A 235 -10.95 1.04 6.22
C LEU A 235 -12.29 0.37 5.90
N ALA A 236 -13.21 0.39 6.87
CA ALA A 236 -14.57 -0.07 6.65
C ALA A 236 -15.26 0.81 5.59
N ALA A 237 -16.11 0.19 4.76
CA ALA A 237 -16.91 0.92 3.78
C ALA A 237 -17.87 1.89 4.50
N LYS A 238 -18.15 3.03 3.85
CA LYS A 238 -19.13 4.02 4.32
C LYS A 238 -18.91 4.55 5.75
N LYS A 239 -17.67 4.51 6.26
CA LYS A 239 -17.37 4.86 7.66
C LYS A 239 -16.12 5.75 7.77
N LYS A 240 -16.13 6.65 8.75
CA LYS A 240 -14.94 7.40 9.18
C LYS A 240 -14.18 6.58 10.23
N SER A 241 -12.87 6.47 10.08
CA SER A 241 -12.02 5.71 11.01
C SER A 241 -10.83 6.57 11.41
N GLN A 242 -10.44 6.50 12.68
CA GLN A 242 -9.22 7.14 13.16
C GLN A 242 -8.05 6.16 13.01
N ILE A 243 -6.91 6.69 12.57
CA ILE A 243 -5.65 5.97 12.45
C ILE A 243 -4.56 6.79 13.12
N VAL A 244 -3.64 6.10 13.79
CA VAL A 244 -2.48 6.73 14.43
C VAL A 244 -1.25 6.33 13.62
N ILE A 245 -0.52 7.32 13.13
CA ILE A 245 0.70 7.13 12.33
C ILE A 245 1.88 7.72 13.11
N PRO A 246 2.88 6.91 13.47
CA PRO A 246 4.11 7.40 14.06
C PRO A 246 4.93 8.14 12.99
N VAL A 247 5.38 9.33 13.33
CA VAL A 247 6.20 10.20 12.50
C VAL A 247 7.48 10.49 13.27
N GLN A 248 8.61 10.30 12.59
CA GLN A 248 9.92 10.66 13.10
C GLN A 248 10.28 12.01 12.51
N LEU A 249 10.66 12.93 13.38
CA LEU A 249 11.12 14.25 13.03
C LEU A 249 12.61 14.27 13.30
N HIS A 250 13.36 14.62 12.26
CA HIS A 250 14.80 14.75 12.34
C HIS A 250 15.20 15.87 11.40
N TYR A 251 15.62 16.98 11.98
CA TYR A 251 16.07 18.15 11.25
C TYR A 251 17.45 18.56 11.77
N GLU A 252 18.38 18.75 10.85
CA GLU A 252 19.77 19.13 11.13
C GLU A 252 20.18 20.25 10.17
N THR A 253 20.86 21.26 10.70
CA THR A 253 21.38 22.39 9.94
C THR A 253 22.72 22.86 10.51
N ASP A 254 23.60 23.31 9.62
CA ASP A 254 24.89 23.91 9.97
C ASP A 254 24.77 25.42 10.26
N THR A 255 23.64 26.03 9.88
CA THR A 255 23.42 27.47 10.00
C THR A 255 22.46 27.80 11.14
N LEU A 256 22.86 28.74 12.00
CA LEU A 256 22.00 29.26 13.09
C LEU A 256 20.81 30.09 12.56
N ASP A 257 20.93 30.62 11.35
CA ASP A 257 19.92 31.48 10.69
C ASP A 257 18.94 30.70 9.79
N ASP A 258 18.86 29.38 9.97
CA ASP A 258 17.93 28.53 9.24
C ASP A 258 16.50 28.74 9.74
N ALA A 259 15.62 29.26 8.87
CA ALA A 259 14.25 29.59 9.22
C ALA A 259 13.45 28.37 9.70
N THR A 260 13.63 27.19 9.09
CA THR A 260 12.93 25.96 9.50
C THR A 260 13.41 25.49 10.87
N PHE A 261 14.71 25.57 11.14
CA PHE A 261 15.24 25.27 12.47
C PHE A 261 14.67 26.22 13.51
N GLN A 262 14.63 27.52 13.22
CA GLN A 262 14.09 28.53 14.13
C GLN A 262 12.59 28.31 14.37
N ASP A 263 11.79 28.04 13.34
CA ASP A 263 10.36 27.76 13.46
C ASP A 263 10.11 26.50 14.32
N LEU A 264 10.88 25.43 14.08
CA LEU A 264 10.80 24.19 14.88
C LEU A 264 11.29 24.40 16.32
N TYR A 265 12.38 25.14 16.53
CA TYR A 265 12.96 25.39 17.85
C TYR A 265 12.06 26.31 18.69
N ASN A 266 11.51 27.37 18.10
CA ASN A 266 10.62 28.29 18.81
C ASN A 266 9.30 27.60 19.21
N THR A 267 8.77 26.75 18.33
CA THR A 267 7.50 26.05 18.57
C THR A 267 7.66 24.83 19.47
N CYS A 268 8.67 23.98 19.22
CA CYS A 268 8.83 22.67 19.87
C CYS A 268 10.05 22.55 20.79
N GLY A 269 10.96 23.52 20.78
CA GLY A 269 12.15 23.50 21.61
C GLY A 269 11.79 23.53 23.10
N VAL A 270 12.74 23.10 23.94
CA VAL A 270 12.60 23.16 25.40
C VAL A 270 12.58 24.64 25.78
N GLN A 271 11.39 25.23 25.85
CA GLN A 271 11.22 26.56 26.37
C GLN A 271 11.55 26.48 27.87
N VAL A 272 12.76 26.92 28.22
CA VAL A 272 13.15 27.09 29.62
C VAL A 272 12.11 28.00 30.21
N SER A 273 11.26 27.45 31.08
CA SER A 273 10.08 28.12 31.64
C SER A 273 10.53 29.40 32.31
N SER A 274 10.55 30.51 31.57
CA SER A 274 10.72 31.81 32.15
C SER A 274 9.55 31.98 33.11
N SER A 275 9.86 32.22 34.38
CA SER A 275 8.94 32.24 35.52
C SER A 275 7.88 33.34 35.48
N SER A 276 7.54 33.86 34.30
CA SER A 276 6.52 34.87 34.07
C SER A 276 5.24 34.19 33.57
N PRO A 277 4.20 34.05 34.42
CA PRO A 277 2.96 33.33 34.08
C PRO A 277 2.05 34.05 33.07
N SER A 278 2.51 35.11 32.40
CA SER A 278 1.67 35.96 31.55
C SER A 278 1.91 35.86 30.03
N ASP A 279 3.00 35.24 29.56
CA ASP A 279 3.36 35.20 28.12
C ASP A 279 3.75 33.79 27.63
N ASN A 280 3.13 32.74 28.16
CA ASN A 280 3.31 31.38 27.63
C ASN A 280 2.44 31.13 26.38
N THR A 281 2.50 32.03 25.39
CA THR A 281 1.97 31.73 24.06
C THR A 281 3.01 30.90 23.34
N GLN A 282 2.84 29.57 23.36
CA GLN A 282 3.58 28.70 22.45
C GLN A 282 3.28 29.17 21.01
N ASP A 283 4.35 29.44 20.26
CA ASP A 283 4.23 29.71 18.85
C ASP A 283 3.58 28.52 18.13
N LEU A 284 2.92 28.82 17.02
CA LEU A 284 2.05 27.91 16.29
C LEU A 284 2.75 27.49 15.00
N LEU A 285 3.04 26.19 14.83
CA LEU A 285 3.76 25.70 13.65
C LEU A 285 2.80 25.49 12.49
N ASN A 286 3.11 26.08 11.34
CA ASN A 286 2.38 25.85 10.11
C ASN A 286 3.04 24.70 9.34
N VAL A 287 2.30 23.62 9.12
CA VAL A 287 2.84 22.39 8.53
C VAL A 287 2.01 21.99 7.32
N THR A 288 2.69 21.57 6.26
CA THR A 288 2.08 20.94 5.09
C THR A 288 2.41 19.46 5.12
N ILE A 289 1.38 18.61 5.26
CA ILE A 289 1.54 17.15 5.30
C ILE A 289 1.25 16.60 3.90
N HIS A 290 2.24 16.00 3.27
CA HIS A 290 2.05 15.20 2.06
C HIS A 290 1.77 13.77 2.45
N VAL A 291 0.67 13.23 1.94
CA VAL A 291 0.26 11.87 2.19
C VAL A 291 0.31 11.07 0.89
N ALA A 292 1.04 9.96 0.88
CA ALA A 292 1.05 8.98 -0.20
C ALA A 292 0.31 7.70 0.23
N TYR A 293 -0.65 7.25 -0.57
CA TYR A 293 -1.44 6.05 -0.24
C TYR A 293 -0.94 4.84 -1.04
N HIS A 294 -0.57 3.77 -0.35
CA HIS A 294 -0.24 2.49 -0.98
C HIS A 294 -1.42 1.53 -0.83
N MET A 295 -2.29 1.48 -1.83
CA MET A 295 -3.49 0.65 -1.82
C MET A 295 -3.22 -0.72 -2.45
N VAL A 296 -3.82 -1.78 -1.89
CA VAL A 296 -3.67 -3.13 -2.44
C VAL A 296 -4.43 -3.25 -3.77
N GLY A 297 -3.75 -3.70 -4.82
CA GLY A 297 -4.34 -3.95 -6.15
C GLY A 297 -4.33 -2.75 -7.09
N ILE A 298 -3.78 -1.61 -6.67
CA ILE A 298 -3.61 -0.41 -7.48
C ILE A 298 -2.11 -0.19 -7.72
N SER A 299 -1.72 0.06 -8.98
CA SER A 299 -0.31 0.23 -9.33
C SER A 299 0.23 1.64 -9.13
N TRP A 300 -0.64 2.65 -9.07
CA TRP A 300 -0.24 4.04 -8.82
C TRP A 300 -0.45 4.42 -7.35
N THR A 301 0.34 5.38 -6.88
CA THR A 301 0.32 5.91 -5.52
C THR A 301 -0.31 7.30 -5.54
N PRO A 302 -1.63 7.44 -5.29
CA PRO A 302 -2.24 8.77 -5.21
C PRO A 302 -1.60 9.55 -4.05
N THR A 303 -1.49 10.86 -4.21
CA THR A 303 -0.94 11.75 -3.20
C THR A 303 -1.91 12.89 -2.90
N THR A 304 -1.96 13.33 -1.64
CA THR A 304 -2.77 14.47 -1.20
C THR A 304 -1.99 15.32 -0.22
N SER A 305 -2.10 16.64 -0.32
CA SER A 305 -1.49 17.59 0.62
C SER A 305 -2.55 18.14 1.59
N ILE A 306 -2.23 18.16 2.87
CA ILE A 306 -3.06 18.72 3.94
C ILE A 306 -2.29 19.88 4.56
N ASN A 307 -2.83 21.09 4.48
CA ASN A 307 -2.22 22.27 5.08
C ASN A 307 -2.85 22.48 6.46
N ILE A 308 -2.03 22.46 7.51
CA ILE A 308 -2.44 22.69 8.88
C ILE A 308 -1.79 23.98 9.35
N GLN A 309 -2.64 24.89 9.85
CA GLN A 309 -2.20 26.11 10.49
C GLN A 309 -2.30 25.92 12.00
N GLY A 310 -1.25 26.29 12.72
CA GLY A 310 -1.22 26.21 14.18
C GLY A 310 -1.20 24.81 14.77
N LEU A 311 -0.31 23.97 14.27
CA LEU A 311 0.05 22.73 14.94
C LEU A 311 0.82 23.06 16.24
N SER A 312 0.24 22.72 17.39
CA SER A 312 0.95 22.76 18.67
C SER A 312 1.87 21.55 18.80
N CYS A 313 3.12 21.76 19.21
CA CYS A 313 4.03 20.66 19.50
C CYS A 313 3.53 19.92 20.74
N PRO A 314 3.53 18.58 20.73
CA PRO A 314 3.07 17.84 21.88
C PRO A 314 4.06 18.02 23.04
N THR A 315 3.55 18.37 24.21
CA THR A 315 4.34 18.56 25.43
C THR A 315 4.45 17.22 26.16
N SER A 316 5.66 16.71 26.33
CA SER A 316 5.96 15.55 27.18
C SER A 316 5.73 15.84 28.66
#